data_AF-A0A8J7DQ60-F1
#
_entry.id   AF-A0A8J7DQ60-F1
#
_cell.length_a   1.000
_cell.length_b   1.000
_cell.length_c   1.000
_cell.angle_alpha   90.00
_cell.angle_beta   90.00
_cell.angle_gamma   90.00
#
_symmetry.space_group_name_H-M   'P 1'
#
loop_
_entity.id
_entity.type
_entity.pdbx_description
1 polymer ?
#
loop_
_entity_poly.entity_id
_entity_poly.type
_entity_poly.pdbx_seq_one_letter_code
_entity_poly.pdbx_strand_id
1 'polypeptide(L)'
;MEYKERSQCFALDSPEVVPSPASTGTIGRTDEAHRGKCSSNSPQAAAIGPVAIAGFQMPDGSYRMSQTQAAECVGKQQRNAGRFLESKGIKALRGEGYTPDTIEVDPADQVRGQARFNARPLDVVSAYWLWEASKGNQQAIALCYALMTETLKRRFDAVFGVERSEGDRNALIAQRLERAEADLAALSEAYAEPDLLRMEVEQIGNRCATLAVRRQLPGEPEEGE
;
A
#
# COMPACT_ATOMS: atom_id res chain seq x y z
N MET A 1 -2.17 31.90 37.01
CA MET A 1 -1.78 31.69 35.60
C MET A 1 -2.83 30.74 35.03
N GLU A 2 -3.98 31.29 34.66
CA GLU A 2 -5.19 30.54 34.27
C GLU A 2 -5.24 30.38 32.75
N TYR A 3 -5.23 29.13 32.28
CA TYR A 3 -5.48 28.79 30.89
C TYR A 3 -6.99 28.73 30.66
N LYS A 4 -7.52 29.71 29.90
CA LYS A 4 -8.92 29.77 29.50
C LYS A 4 -9.08 29.12 28.14
N GLU A 5 -9.45 27.83 28.13
CA GLU A 5 -9.83 27.09 26.94
C GLU A 5 -11.05 27.75 26.25
N ARG A 6 -10.89 28.16 24.99
CA ARG A 6 -11.98 28.54 24.11
C ARG A 6 -12.22 27.39 23.13
N SER A 7 -13.03 26.42 23.54
CA SER A 7 -13.68 25.47 22.65
C SER A 7 -14.87 26.16 21.99
N GLN A 8 -14.70 26.67 20.77
CA GLN A 8 -15.81 27.04 19.91
C GLN A 8 -16.12 25.86 18.97
N CYS A 9 -17.10 25.06 19.37
CA CYS A 9 -17.76 24.11 18.48
C CYS A 9 -18.59 24.90 17.47
N PHE A 10 -18.17 24.90 16.20
CA PHE A 10 -19.02 25.36 15.10
C PHE A 10 -20.06 24.29 14.80
N ALA A 11 -21.33 24.66 14.93
CA ALA A 11 -22.47 23.84 14.53
C ALA A 11 -22.41 23.59 13.01
N LEU A 12 -22.39 22.32 12.61
CA LEU A 12 -22.56 21.90 11.23
C LEU A 12 -24.05 21.97 10.90
N ASP A 13 -24.43 22.98 10.13
CA ASP A 13 -25.71 23.01 9.44
C ASP A 13 -25.70 21.92 8.37
N SER A 14 -26.62 20.97 8.46
CA SER A 14 -26.72 19.85 7.53
C SER A 14 -27.35 20.34 6.23
N PRO A 15 -26.72 20.19 5.05
CA PRO A 15 -27.42 20.47 3.80
C PRO A 15 -28.43 19.35 3.49
N GLU A 16 -29.65 19.77 3.19
CA GLU A 16 -30.79 18.95 2.77
C GLU A 16 -30.44 18.03 1.59
N VAL A 17 -30.75 16.74 1.75
CA VAL A 17 -30.69 15.74 0.69
C VAL A 17 -31.89 15.95 -0.23
N VAL A 18 -31.65 16.47 -1.42
CA VAL A 18 -32.67 16.52 -2.49
C VAL A 18 -32.74 15.14 -3.18
N PRO A 19 -33.89 14.45 -3.21
CA PRO A 19 -34.03 13.20 -3.94
C PRO A 19 -34.17 13.46 -5.44
N SER A 20 -33.31 12.81 -6.24
CA SER A 20 -33.40 12.79 -7.71
C SER A 20 -34.42 11.74 -8.19
N PRO A 21 -35.30 12.04 -9.17
CA PRO A 21 -36.39 11.16 -9.58
C PRO A 21 -35.93 9.95 -10.41
N ALA A 22 -36.64 8.85 -10.19
CA ALA A 22 -36.51 7.57 -10.88
C ALA A 22 -36.65 7.69 -12.40
N SER A 23 -35.74 7.06 -13.14
CA SER A 23 -35.93 6.72 -14.56
C SER A 23 -36.13 5.21 -14.73
N THR A 24 -37.37 4.84 -15.03
CA THR A 24 -37.77 3.53 -15.57
C THR A 24 -37.29 3.45 -17.02
N GLY A 25 -36.60 2.37 -17.42
CA GLY A 25 -36.18 2.22 -18.82
C GLY A 25 -35.39 0.96 -19.14
N THR A 26 -36.11 -0.14 -19.35
CA THR A 26 -35.93 -1.15 -20.42
C THR A 26 -34.62 -1.97 -20.48
N ILE A 27 -34.81 -3.26 -20.19
CA ILE A 27 -33.88 -4.37 -20.46
C ILE A 27 -33.69 -4.53 -21.97
N GLY A 28 -32.46 -4.29 -22.44
CA GLY A 28 -31.98 -4.63 -23.78
C GLY A 28 -30.73 -5.48 -23.67
N ARG A 29 -30.89 -6.77 -23.97
CA ARG A 29 -29.83 -7.78 -24.00
C ARG A 29 -29.17 -7.75 -25.38
N THR A 30 -27.93 -7.31 -25.47
CA THR A 30 -27.04 -7.60 -26.61
C THR A 30 -25.67 -7.94 -26.07
N ASP A 31 -25.35 -9.23 -26.16
CA ASP A 31 -23.99 -9.76 -26.09
C ASP A 31 -23.17 -9.15 -27.22
N GLU A 32 -22.22 -8.27 -26.90
CA GLU A 32 -21.09 -7.96 -27.77
C GLU A 32 -19.89 -7.60 -26.89
N ALA A 33 -18.93 -8.53 -26.83
CA ALA A 33 -17.67 -8.38 -26.13
C ALA A 33 -16.86 -7.21 -26.73
N HIS A 34 -17.11 -6.01 -26.22
CA HIS A 34 -16.32 -4.81 -26.49
C HIS A 34 -14.97 -4.94 -25.76
N ARG A 35 -13.99 -5.53 -26.44
CA ARG A 35 -12.57 -5.30 -26.12
C ARG A 35 -12.27 -3.83 -26.42
N GLY A 36 -12.36 -2.99 -25.39
CA GLY A 36 -12.10 -1.56 -25.47
C GLY A 36 -10.66 -1.27 -25.91
N LYS A 37 -10.50 -0.68 -27.10
CA LYS A 37 -9.24 -0.14 -27.61
C LYS A 37 -8.95 1.22 -26.95
N CYS A 38 -7.86 1.32 -26.20
CA CYS A 38 -7.38 2.52 -25.50
C CYS A 38 -7.46 3.80 -26.36
N SER A 39 -8.18 4.82 -25.89
CA SER A 39 -8.32 6.11 -26.58
C SER A 39 -7.03 6.95 -26.56
N SER A 40 -6.01 6.54 -25.81
CA SER A 40 -4.65 7.05 -25.89
C SER A 40 -3.67 5.95 -25.42
N ASN A 41 -3.03 5.23 -26.34
CA ASN A 41 -2.06 4.17 -26.01
C ASN A 41 -0.75 4.70 -25.39
N SER A 42 -0.61 6.00 -25.18
CA SER A 42 0.61 6.61 -24.63
C SER A 42 0.52 6.76 -23.11
N PRO A 43 1.51 6.25 -22.34
CA PRO A 43 1.59 6.50 -20.92
C PRO A 43 1.65 8.00 -20.63
N GLN A 44 0.87 8.47 -19.66
CA GLN A 44 1.00 9.82 -19.13
C GLN A 44 1.83 9.79 -17.85
N ALA A 45 2.80 10.70 -17.77
CA ALA A 45 3.63 10.86 -16.59
C ALA A 45 2.83 11.55 -15.48
N ALA A 46 2.85 10.97 -14.29
CA ALA A 46 2.39 11.58 -13.05
C ALA A 46 3.46 11.42 -11.97
N ALA A 47 3.32 12.14 -10.87
CA ALA A 47 4.23 12.04 -9.74
C ALA A 47 3.47 11.71 -8.46
N ILE A 48 4.08 10.88 -7.61
CA ILE A 48 3.68 10.66 -6.23
C ILE A 48 4.86 11.10 -5.36
N GLY A 49 4.83 12.37 -4.93
CA GLY A 49 5.99 12.97 -4.28
C GLY A 49 7.23 12.91 -5.19
N PRO A 50 8.35 12.29 -4.76
CA PRO A 50 9.55 12.15 -5.59
C PRO A 50 9.46 11.02 -6.63
N VAL A 51 8.43 10.16 -6.58
CA VAL A 51 8.32 8.98 -7.44
C VAL A 51 7.60 9.32 -8.73
N ALA A 52 8.30 9.24 -9.87
CA ALA A 52 7.70 9.36 -11.19
C ALA A 52 6.99 8.05 -11.58
N ILE A 53 5.71 8.16 -11.95
CA ILE A 53 4.87 7.03 -12.34
C ILE A 53 4.26 7.26 -13.73
N ALA A 54 3.97 6.17 -14.43
CA ALA A 54 3.23 6.22 -15.69
C ALA A 54 1.81 5.65 -15.48
N GLY A 55 0.81 6.47 -15.76
CA GLY A 55 -0.60 6.08 -15.77
C GLY A 55 -1.08 5.82 -17.19
N PHE A 56 -1.90 4.78 -17.36
CA PHE A 56 -2.60 4.48 -18.59
C PHE A 56 -4.09 4.68 -18.35
N GLN A 57 -4.74 5.53 -19.14
CA GLN A 57 -6.19 5.68 -19.14
C GLN A 57 -6.80 4.78 -20.21
N MET A 58 -7.73 3.94 -19.79
CA MET A 58 -8.48 3.04 -20.65
C MET A 58 -9.72 3.78 -21.23
N PRO A 59 -10.34 3.27 -22.31
CA PRO A 59 -11.50 3.94 -22.95
C PRO A 59 -12.73 4.01 -22.05
N ASP A 60 -12.84 3.08 -21.10
CA ASP A 60 -13.89 3.03 -20.09
C ASP A 60 -13.68 4.05 -18.96
N GLY A 61 -12.62 4.87 -19.05
CA GLY A 61 -12.25 5.86 -18.03
C GLY A 61 -11.46 5.26 -16.85
N SER A 62 -11.22 3.95 -16.84
CA SER A 62 -10.42 3.31 -15.80
C SER A 62 -8.93 3.64 -15.97
N TYR A 63 -8.20 3.65 -14.85
CA TYR A 63 -6.76 3.88 -14.84
C TYR A 63 -5.99 2.61 -14.51
N ARG A 64 -4.85 2.43 -15.16
CA ARG A 64 -3.92 1.32 -14.93
C ARG A 64 -2.50 1.82 -14.74
N MET A 65 -1.71 1.03 -14.01
CA MET A 65 -0.29 1.29 -13.76
C MET A 65 0.53 0.05 -14.12
N SER A 66 1.76 0.24 -14.62
CA SER A 66 2.67 -0.88 -14.87
C SER A 66 2.99 -1.64 -13.57
N GLN A 67 2.95 -2.98 -13.64
CA GLN A 67 3.35 -3.86 -12.54
C GLN A 67 4.80 -3.61 -12.08
N THR A 68 5.69 -3.25 -13.00
CA THR A 68 7.08 -2.91 -12.68
C THR A 68 7.14 -1.66 -11.81
N GLN A 69 6.48 -0.59 -12.24
CA GLN A 69 6.42 0.67 -11.48
C GLN A 69 5.75 0.48 -10.12
N ALA A 70 4.68 -0.32 -10.06
CA ALA A 70 4.04 -0.65 -8.79
C ALA A 70 5.02 -1.30 -7.81
N ALA A 71 5.91 -2.18 -8.27
CA ALA A 71 6.95 -2.80 -7.44
C ALA A 71 8.05 -1.79 -7.05
N GLU A 72 8.49 -0.96 -7.99
CA GLU A 72 9.55 0.03 -7.78
C GLU A 72 9.15 1.11 -6.76
N CYS A 73 7.87 1.51 -6.73
CA CYS A 73 7.34 2.49 -5.75
C CYS A 73 7.54 2.07 -4.29
N VAL A 74 7.75 0.77 -4.03
CA VAL A 74 7.95 0.21 -2.70
C VAL A 74 9.29 -0.51 -2.55
N GLY A 75 10.24 -0.18 -3.43
CA GLY A 75 11.62 -0.71 -3.38
C GLY A 75 11.74 -2.19 -3.71
N LYS A 76 10.81 -2.75 -4.49
CA LYS A 76 10.80 -4.17 -4.87
C LYS A 76 11.01 -4.37 -6.37
N GLN A 77 11.59 -5.51 -6.71
CA GLN A 77 11.65 -5.97 -8.11
C GLN A 77 10.27 -6.41 -8.61
N GLN A 78 10.00 -6.23 -9.91
CA GLN A 78 8.75 -6.62 -10.59
C GLN A 78 8.28 -8.04 -10.26
N ARG A 79 9.22 -8.98 -10.08
CA ARG A 79 8.93 -10.39 -9.74
C ARG A 79 8.12 -10.52 -8.44
N ASN A 80 8.30 -9.61 -7.48
CA ASN A 80 7.56 -9.63 -6.21
C ASN A 80 6.08 -9.29 -6.41
N ALA A 81 5.78 -8.30 -7.25
CA ALA A 81 4.40 -8.00 -7.63
C ALA A 81 3.75 -9.16 -8.38
N GLY A 82 4.51 -9.87 -9.24
CA GLY A 82 4.01 -11.07 -9.92
C GLY A 82 3.65 -12.19 -8.93
N ARG A 83 4.57 -12.50 -8.01
CA ARG A 83 4.34 -13.50 -6.95
C ARG A 83 3.18 -13.14 -6.03
N PHE A 84 2.94 -11.86 -5.77
CA PHE A 84 1.79 -11.43 -4.98
C PHE A 84 0.45 -11.82 -5.64
N LEU A 85 0.34 -11.63 -6.95
CA LEU A 85 -0.88 -11.98 -7.71
C LEU A 85 -1.17 -13.49 -7.70
N GLU A 86 -0.13 -14.32 -7.56
CA GLU A 86 -0.24 -15.77 -7.43
C GLU A 86 -0.47 -16.22 -5.98
N SER A 87 -0.29 -15.32 -5.01
CA SER A 87 -0.30 -15.66 -3.59
C SER A 87 -1.70 -15.65 -2.97
N LYS A 88 -1.81 -16.24 -1.77
CA LYS A 88 -3.01 -16.08 -0.93
C LYS A 88 -3.21 -14.64 -0.44
N GLY A 89 -2.19 -13.78 -0.52
CA GLY A 89 -2.26 -12.39 -0.06
C GLY A 89 -3.30 -11.57 -0.82
N ILE A 90 -3.37 -11.71 -2.14
CA ILE A 90 -4.39 -11.00 -2.92
C ILE A 90 -5.80 -11.53 -2.64
N LYS A 91 -5.95 -12.84 -2.40
CA LYS A 91 -7.21 -13.45 -2.00
C LYS A 91 -7.66 -12.99 -0.62
N ALA A 92 -6.73 -12.83 0.31
CA ALA A 92 -7.03 -12.30 1.65
C ALA A 92 -7.54 -10.85 1.60
N LEU A 93 -7.01 -10.02 0.70
CA LEU A 93 -7.43 -8.62 0.56
C LEU A 93 -8.67 -8.43 -0.32
N ARG A 94 -8.92 -9.31 -1.29
CA ARG A 94 -9.96 -9.12 -2.33
C ARG A 94 -11.05 -10.19 -2.33
N GLY A 95 -10.96 -11.19 -1.46
CA GLY A 95 -11.86 -12.34 -1.40
C GLY A 95 -11.38 -13.52 -2.24
N GLU A 96 -11.84 -14.73 -1.88
CA GLU A 96 -11.39 -15.98 -2.51
C GLU A 96 -11.76 -16.11 -3.99
N GLY A 97 -12.81 -15.42 -4.45
CA GLY A 97 -13.25 -15.40 -5.84
C GLY A 97 -12.51 -14.40 -6.74
N TYR A 98 -11.57 -13.62 -6.19
CA TYR A 98 -10.87 -12.61 -6.99
C TYR A 98 -9.91 -13.25 -8.00
N THR A 99 -10.12 -12.96 -9.28
CA THR A 99 -9.23 -13.35 -10.38
C THR A 99 -8.64 -12.08 -11.00
N PRO A 100 -7.31 -11.88 -10.96
CA PRO A 100 -6.71 -10.68 -11.51
C PRO A 100 -6.93 -10.60 -13.02
N ASP A 101 -7.61 -9.54 -13.46
CA ASP A 101 -7.75 -9.27 -14.89
C ASP A 101 -6.37 -8.99 -15.48
N THR A 102 -6.00 -9.78 -16.49
CA THR A 102 -4.72 -9.63 -17.20
C THR A 102 -5.05 -9.24 -18.62
N ILE A 103 -4.99 -7.94 -18.90
CA ILE A 103 -5.12 -7.43 -20.26
C ILE A 103 -3.71 -7.19 -20.76
N GLU A 104 -3.29 -8.02 -21.71
CA GLU A 104 -2.14 -7.70 -22.55
C GLU A 104 -2.54 -6.53 -23.45
N VAL A 105 -1.74 -5.47 -23.47
CA VAL A 105 -1.93 -4.38 -24.44
C VAL A 105 -1.81 -5.00 -25.84
N ASP A 106 -2.86 -4.85 -26.65
CA ASP A 106 -3.03 -5.51 -27.95
C ASP A 106 -1.77 -5.35 -28.85
N PRO A 107 -1.20 -6.44 -29.37
CA PRO A 107 -0.02 -6.38 -30.25
C PRO A 107 -0.27 -5.66 -31.58
N ALA A 108 -1.53 -5.42 -31.97
CA ALA A 108 -1.84 -4.78 -33.26
C ALA A 108 -1.33 -3.34 -33.39
N ASP A 109 -1.15 -2.63 -32.27
CA ASP A 109 -0.60 -1.26 -32.23
C ASP A 109 0.89 -1.22 -31.82
N GLN A 110 1.53 -2.39 -31.64
CA GLN A 110 2.93 -2.49 -31.20
C GLN A 110 3.87 -2.42 -32.40
N VAL A 111 4.60 -1.30 -32.52
CA VAL A 111 5.78 -1.24 -33.37
C VAL A 111 6.83 -2.21 -32.82
N ARG A 112 7.39 -3.05 -33.69
CA ARG A 112 8.43 -4.04 -33.37
C ARG A 112 9.54 -3.40 -32.52
N GLY A 113 9.61 -3.76 -31.23
CA GLY A 113 10.57 -3.20 -30.26
C GLY A 113 9.96 -2.62 -28.98
N GLN A 114 8.63 -2.50 -28.87
CA GLN A 114 7.98 -1.99 -27.66
C GLN A 114 7.98 -3.03 -26.52
N ALA A 115 8.37 -2.61 -25.32
CA ALA A 115 8.43 -3.46 -24.14
C ALA A 115 7.02 -3.95 -23.73
N ARG A 116 6.86 -5.26 -23.54
CA ARG A 116 5.64 -5.85 -22.96
C ARG A 116 5.56 -5.43 -21.49
N PHE A 117 4.70 -4.47 -21.15
CA PHE A 117 4.45 -4.12 -19.75
C PHE A 117 3.09 -4.63 -19.29
N ASN A 118 3.08 -5.29 -18.13
CA ASN A 118 1.84 -5.79 -17.53
C ASN A 118 1.16 -4.65 -16.78
N ALA A 119 0.17 -4.00 -17.40
CA ALA A 119 -0.61 -2.95 -16.75
C ALA A 119 -1.68 -3.55 -15.83
N ARG A 120 -1.70 -3.11 -14.57
CA ARG A 120 -2.64 -3.56 -13.54
C ARG A 120 -3.60 -2.44 -13.15
N PRO A 121 -4.89 -2.77 -12.90
CA PRO A 121 -5.84 -1.84 -12.31
C PRO A 121 -5.35 -1.24 -10.98
N LEU A 122 -5.68 0.02 -10.69
CA LEU A 122 -5.19 0.74 -9.50
C LEU A 122 -5.60 0.09 -8.17
N ASP A 123 -6.74 -0.60 -8.13
CA ASP A 123 -7.22 -1.35 -6.98
C ASP A 123 -6.37 -2.61 -6.70
N VAL A 124 -5.72 -3.17 -7.71
CA VAL A 124 -4.72 -4.25 -7.55
C VAL A 124 -3.39 -3.69 -7.06
N VAL A 125 -2.98 -2.54 -7.61
CA VAL A 125 -1.76 -1.84 -7.22
C VAL A 125 -1.83 -1.42 -5.75
N SER A 126 -2.94 -0.82 -5.32
CA SER A 126 -3.13 -0.42 -3.92
C SER A 126 -3.17 -1.61 -2.98
N ALA A 127 -3.80 -2.73 -3.37
CA ALA A 127 -3.77 -3.97 -2.60
C ALA A 127 -2.34 -4.53 -2.46
N TYR A 128 -1.54 -4.46 -3.51
CA TYR A 128 -0.13 -4.87 -3.46
C TYR A 128 0.67 -4.01 -2.48
N TRP A 129 0.54 -2.69 -2.54
CA TRP A 129 1.24 -1.79 -1.61
C TRP A 129 0.80 -2.01 -0.16
N LEU A 130 -0.50 -2.21 0.08
CA LEU A 130 -1.02 -2.50 1.41
C LEU A 130 -0.50 -3.86 1.94
N TRP A 131 -0.40 -4.86 1.08
CA TRP A 131 0.19 -6.15 1.41
C TRP A 131 1.67 -6.04 1.77
N GLU A 132 2.46 -5.28 1.01
CA GLU A 132 3.86 -5.03 1.36
C GLU A 132 3.97 -4.26 2.68
N ALA A 133 3.09 -3.29 2.92
CA ALA A 133 3.02 -2.57 4.19
C ALA A 133 2.72 -3.51 5.36
N SER A 134 1.80 -4.47 5.20
CA SER A 134 1.50 -5.47 6.24
C SER A 134 2.67 -6.42 6.57
N LYS A 135 3.67 -6.52 5.68
CA LYS A 135 4.90 -7.28 5.93
C LYS A 135 6.00 -6.43 6.59
N GLY A 136 5.69 -5.19 6.99
CA GLY A 136 6.67 -4.27 7.56
C GLY A 136 7.56 -3.56 6.55
N ASN A 137 7.19 -3.52 5.25
CA ASN A 137 7.92 -2.70 4.30
C ASN A 137 7.67 -1.21 4.60
N GLN A 138 8.66 -0.54 5.20
CA GLN A 138 8.56 0.85 5.64
C GLN A 138 8.24 1.82 4.49
N GLN A 139 8.83 1.62 3.31
CA GLN A 139 8.52 2.44 2.13
C GLN A 139 7.06 2.29 1.71
N ALA A 140 6.52 1.07 1.74
CA ALA A 140 5.12 0.82 1.44
C ALA A 140 4.18 1.43 2.49
N ILE A 141 4.55 1.40 3.77
CA ILE A 141 3.80 2.05 4.86
C ILE A 141 3.76 3.57 4.64
N ALA A 142 4.93 4.18 4.41
CA ALA A 142 5.06 5.62 4.16
C ALA A 142 4.25 6.06 2.93
N LEU A 143 4.35 5.31 1.83
CA LEU A 143 3.59 5.56 0.60
C LEU A 143 2.08 5.50 0.83
N CYS A 144 1.58 4.42 1.43
CA CYS A 144 0.16 4.27 1.72
C CYS A 144 -0.34 5.40 2.64
N TYR A 145 0.41 5.73 3.70
CA TYR A 145 0.05 6.79 4.63
C TYR A 145 -0.04 8.16 3.95
N ALA A 146 0.95 8.50 3.10
CA ALA A 146 0.97 9.78 2.39
C ALA A 146 -0.20 9.90 1.40
N LEU A 147 -0.50 8.84 0.64
CA LEU A 147 -1.60 8.79 -0.32
C LEU A 147 -2.99 8.87 0.35
N MET A 148 -3.18 8.17 1.47
CA MET A 148 -4.41 8.26 2.26
C MET A 148 -4.61 9.68 2.79
N THR A 149 -3.56 10.26 3.38
CA THR A 149 -3.60 11.63 3.91
C THR A 149 -3.94 12.64 2.82
N GLU A 150 -3.31 12.50 1.64
CA GLU A 150 -3.58 13.37 0.51
C GLU A 150 -5.02 13.25 0.01
N THR A 151 -5.54 12.03 -0.11
CA THR A 151 -6.93 11.79 -0.53
C THR A 151 -7.92 12.46 0.42
N LEU A 152 -7.69 12.37 1.73
CA LEU A 152 -8.52 13.05 2.73
C LEU A 152 -8.41 14.57 2.64
N LYS A 153 -7.20 15.10 2.47
CA LYS A 153 -6.98 16.55 2.31
C LYS A 153 -7.66 17.10 1.07
N ARG A 154 -7.61 16.41 -0.07
CA ARG A 154 -8.33 16.83 -1.29
C ARG A 154 -9.84 16.93 -1.05
N ARG A 155 -10.42 15.98 -0.29
CA ARG A 155 -11.84 16.02 0.07
C ARG A 155 -12.16 17.21 0.98
N PHE A 156 -11.31 17.50 1.95
CA PHE A 156 -11.50 18.66 2.84
C PHE A 156 -11.29 19.98 2.09
N ASP A 157 -10.29 20.07 1.24
CA ASP A 157 -10.02 21.24 0.41
C ASP A 157 -11.23 21.62 -0.44
N ALA A 158 -11.90 20.62 -1.04
CA ALA A 158 -13.12 20.83 -1.80
C ALA A 158 -14.26 21.40 -0.93
N VAL A 159 -14.42 20.91 0.30
CA VAL A 159 -15.45 21.39 1.24
C VAL A 159 -15.14 22.81 1.75
N PHE A 160 -13.87 23.12 1.98
CA PHE A 160 -13.43 24.43 2.49
C PHE A 160 -13.08 25.44 1.39
N GLY A 161 -13.27 25.10 0.11
CA GLY A 161 -12.95 25.97 -1.02
C GLY A 161 -11.45 26.31 -1.13
N VAL A 162 -10.57 25.42 -0.66
CA VAL A 162 -9.13 25.63 -0.70
C VAL A 162 -8.57 25.13 -2.03
N GLU A 163 -8.07 26.04 -2.85
CA GLU A 163 -7.39 25.70 -4.08
C GLU A 163 -5.90 25.45 -3.84
N ARG A 164 -5.40 24.31 -4.31
CA ARG A 164 -3.98 23.95 -4.35
C ARG A 164 -3.63 23.41 -5.71
N SER A 165 -2.42 23.72 -6.19
CA SER A 165 -1.94 23.14 -7.45
C SER A 165 -1.53 21.68 -7.26
N GLU A 166 -1.47 20.90 -8.35
CA GLU A 166 -0.90 19.54 -8.29
C GLU A 166 0.59 19.58 -7.91
N GLY A 167 1.32 20.65 -8.24
CA GLY A 167 2.70 20.86 -7.80
C GLY A 167 2.82 20.96 -6.27
N ASP A 168 1.96 21.76 -5.63
CA ASP A 168 1.92 21.89 -4.17
C ASP A 168 1.57 20.58 -3.50
N ARG A 169 0.61 19.84 -4.08
CA ARG A 169 0.21 18.51 -3.59
C ARG A 169 1.37 17.53 -3.68
N ASN A 170 2.10 17.51 -4.79
CA ASN A 170 3.27 16.66 -4.95
C ASN A 170 4.38 17.01 -3.94
N ALA A 171 4.65 18.30 -3.71
CA ALA A 171 5.61 18.72 -2.69
C ALA A 171 5.18 18.28 -1.28
N LEU A 172 3.90 18.41 -0.95
CA LEU A 172 3.34 17.96 0.33
C LEU A 172 3.37 16.44 0.50
N ILE A 173 3.14 15.66 -0.57
CA ILE A 173 3.30 14.20 -0.54
C ILE A 173 4.76 13.84 -0.32
N ALA A 174 5.69 14.48 -1.01
CA ALA A 174 7.13 14.24 -0.86
C ALA A 174 7.60 14.48 0.58
N GLN A 175 7.22 15.61 1.17
CA GLN A 175 7.52 15.92 2.57
C GLN A 175 6.95 14.87 3.54
N ARG A 176 5.75 14.37 3.29
CA ARG A 176 5.13 13.32 4.12
C ARG A 176 5.84 11.99 3.99
N LEU A 177 6.27 11.64 2.78
CA LEU A 177 7.05 10.42 2.53
C LEU A 177 8.33 10.46 3.34
N GLU A 178 9.12 11.52 3.19
CA GLU A 178 10.40 11.70 3.88
C GLU A 178 10.24 11.64 5.40
N ARG A 179 9.25 12.36 5.93
CA ARG A 179 8.97 12.34 7.37
C ARG A 179 8.55 10.96 7.87
N ALA A 180 7.64 10.28 7.16
CA ALA A 180 7.16 8.97 7.57
C ALA A 180 8.28 7.92 7.52
N GLU A 181 9.15 7.97 6.50
CA GLU A 181 10.32 7.09 6.41
C GLU A 181 11.31 7.35 7.56
N ALA A 182 11.60 8.61 7.88
CA ALA A 182 12.46 8.97 9.00
C ALA A 182 11.88 8.52 10.35
N ASP A 183 10.58 8.74 10.58
CA ASP A 183 9.89 8.32 11.80
C ASP A 183 9.91 6.78 11.94
N LEU A 184 9.64 6.04 10.85
CA LEU A 184 9.67 4.57 10.84
C LEU A 184 11.08 4.02 11.07
N ALA A 185 12.11 4.64 10.50
CA ALA A 185 13.50 4.26 10.73
C ALA A 185 13.90 4.49 12.19
N ALA A 186 13.55 5.64 12.77
CA ALA A 186 13.82 5.94 14.17
C ALA A 186 13.11 4.98 15.13
N LEU A 187 11.84 4.65 14.86
CA LEU A 187 11.11 3.65 15.63
C LEU A 187 11.74 2.26 15.50
N SER A 188 12.12 1.85 14.29
CA SER A 188 12.78 0.56 14.07
C SER A 188 14.07 0.42 14.86
N GLU A 189 14.87 1.47 14.94
CA GLU A 189 16.09 1.50 15.74
C GLU A 189 15.77 1.40 17.25
N ALA A 190 14.83 2.23 17.73
CA ALA A 190 14.47 2.28 19.15
C ALA A 190 13.88 0.96 19.68
N TYR A 191 13.17 0.20 18.83
CA TYR A 191 12.58 -1.08 19.19
C TYR A 191 13.47 -2.30 18.87
N ALA A 192 14.56 -2.13 18.12
CA ALA A 192 15.53 -3.22 17.88
C ALA A 192 16.32 -3.59 19.14
N GLU A 193 16.72 -2.61 19.95
CA GLU A 193 17.51 -2.83 21.16
C GLU A 193 16.78 -3.71 22.21
N PRO A 194 15.50 -3.47 22.55
CA PRO A 194 14.72 -4.35 23.42
C PRO A 194 14.60 -5.81 22.93
N ASP A 195 14.51 -6.02 21.62
CA ASP A 195 14.37 -7.36 21.03
C ASP A 195 15.69 -8.13 21.06
N LEU A 196 16.82 -7.45 20.80
CA LEU A 196 18.14 -8.03 20.95
C LEU A 196 18.42 -8.45 22.40
N LEU A 197 18.03 -7.60 23.35
CA LEU A 197 18.15 -7.91 24.78
C LEU A 197 17.28 -9.10 25.19
N ARG A 198 16.05 -9.20 24.67
CA ARG A 198 15.19 -10.39 24.89
C ARG A 198 15.81 -11.67 24.34
N MET A 199 16.36 -11.62 23.13
CA MET A 199 17.05 -12.76 22.54
C MET A 199 18.29 -13.18 23.34
N GLU A 200 19.06 -12.21 23.82
CA GLU A 200 20.25 -12.48 24.64
C GLU A 200 19.87 -13.11 25.99
N VAL A 201 18.84 -12.59 26.65
CA VAL A 201 18.32 -13.17 27.91
C VAL A 201 17.85 -14.61 27.70
N GLU A 202 17.15 -14.89 26.59
CA GLU A 202 16.71 -16.25 26.26
C GLU A 202 17.91 -17.18 26.01
N GLN A 203 18.92 -16.72 25.26
CA GLN A 203 20.14 -17.48 25.03
C GLN A 203 20.90 -17.77 26.34
N ILE A 204 21.03 -16.77 27.22
CA ILE A 204 21.66 -16.93 28.53
C ILE A 204 20.86 -17.91 29.39
N GLY A 205 19.54 -17.80 29.41
CA GLY A 205 18.65 -18.73 30.11
C GLY A 205 18.85 -20.18 29.66
N ASN A 206 18.90 -20.42 28.35
CA ASN A 206 19.14 -21.74 27.76
C ASN A 206 20.53 -22.28 28.12
N ARG A 207 21.57 -21.43 28.12
CA ARG A 207 22.93 -21.81 28.55
C ARG A 207 22.96 -22.17 30.03
N CYS A 208 22.32 -21.38 30.89
CA CYS A 208 22.22 -21.66 32.33
C CYS A 208 21.48 -22.98 32.61
N ALA A 209 20.36 -23.22 31.94
CA ALA A 209 19.60 -24.47 32.07
C ALA A 209 20.45 -25.69 31.67
N THR A 210 21.20 -25.59 30.55
CA THR A 210 22.09 -26.65 30.08
C THR A 210 23.20 -26.97 31.10
N LEU A 211 23.79 -25.93 31.71
CA LEU A 211 24.84 -26.09 32.71
C LEU A 211 24.32 -26.64 34.05
N ALA A 212 23.09 -26.28 34.44
CA ALA A 212 22.44 -26.80 35.64
C ALA A 212 22.18 -28.31 35.53
N VAL A 213 21.68 -28.78 34.37
CA VAL A 213 21.50 -30.22 34.09
C VAL A 213 22.82 -30.97 34.16
N ARG A 214 23.92 -30.39 33.65
CA ARG A 214 25.26 -31.01 33.68
C ARG A 214 25.84 -31.12 35.09
N ARG A 215 25.38 -30.29 36.03
CA ARG A 215 25.81 -30.30 37.44
C ARG A 215 25.05 -31.31 38.30
N GLN A 216 23.93 -31.83 37.80
CA GLN A 216 23.06 -32.81 38.48
C GLN A 216 23.34 -34.26 38.06
N LEU A 217 24.57 -34.57 37.64
CA LEU A 217 25.02 -35.96 37.50
C LEU A 217 25.18 -36.56 38.92
N PRO A 218 24.59 -37.73 39.19
CA PRO A 218 24.55 -38.31 40.53
C PRO A 218 25.95 -38.65 41.02
N GLY A 219 26.19 -38.37 42.31
CA GLY A 219 27.42 -38.66 43.01
C GLY A 219 27.85 -40.12 42.87
N GLU A 220 29.18 -40.29 42.89
CA GLU A 220 29.83 -41.59 42.81
C GLU A 220 29.25 -42.56 43.85
N PRO A 221 29.12 -43.86 43.50
CA PRO A 221 28.67 -44.86 44.46
C PRO A 221 29.69 -44.92 45.60
N GLU A 222 29.24 -44.63 46.82
CA GLU A 222 30.05 -44.86 48.01
C GLU A 222 30.37 -46.35 48.10
N GLU A 223 31.66 -46.67 47.99
CA GLU A 223 32.22 -47.97 48.36
C GLU A 223 32.11 -48.11 49.88
N GLY A 224 31.07 -48.83 50.32
CA GLY A 224 30.90 -49.29 51.69
C GLY A 224 31.28 -50.76 51.83
N GLU A 225 32.22 -51.01 52.74
CA GLU A 225 32.89 -52.27 53.13
C GLU A 225 32.00 -53.47 53.45
#